data_AF-A0A7S2PR81-F1
#
_entry.id   AF-A0A7S2PR81-F1
#
_cell.length_a   1.000
_cell.length_b   1.000
_cell.length_c   1.000
_cell.angle_alpha   90.00
_cell.angle_beta   90.00
_cell.angle_gamma   90.00
#
_symmetry.space_group_name_H-M   'P 1'
#
loop_
_entity.id
_entity.type
_entity.pdbx_description
1 polymer ?
#
loop_
_entity_poly.entity_id
_entity_poly.type
_entity_poly.pdbx_seq_one_letter_code
_entity_poly.pdbx_strand_id
1 'polypeptide(L)'
;GTQRRCKSDITFPNLIPVNMRWELPAAILLALPFQQIGVQAFLSRGHHIVPILNSIQNQPLQSAVDDIEPYVGPVGSMGDMEGGIVVGELALQVLVAPSLVAPGKGLFLCIYDDIDDDGGDAEEIGAVEEIIIPQGTPICGYARGYFADEAEEDGDKSVGFLFAGENVADVTAVFYNKQLMTLSDALWTVYQERGEEGNTDTSNLLFGHCVQISNETGVSIQADTDFMSRIFIPDVKEEDKFSPTSLGIYANDLAFDPDSNEEQYFENSERNNILQLVWRLAKDEKTGMVVPTWPVVVTKQDIRFLNTVPMEVGLQYGFNYWNAVLTEGASKYIK
;
A
#
# COMPACT_ATOMS: atom_id res chain seq x y z
N GLY A 1 6.87 -50.36 -2.45
CA GLY A 1 6.85 -49.74 -1.12
C GLY A 1 8.08 -48.85 -0.99
N THR A 2 7.85 -47.63 -0.50
CA THR A 2 8.82 -46.73 0.16
C THR A 2 9.94 -46.05 -0.68
N GLN A 3 9.51 -44.97 -1.34
CA GLN A 3 9.94 -43.57 -1.19
C GLN A 3 11.37 -43.14 -0.75
N ARG A 4 11.81 -42.10 -1.49
CA ARG A 4 12.54 -40.86 -1.14
C ARG A 4 14.06 -40.91 -0.90
N ARG A 5 14.75 -40.20 -1.80
CA ARG A 5 15.66 -39.06 -1.48
C ARG A 5 15.88 -38.23 -2.76
N CYS A 6 15.20 -37.09 -2.88
CA CYS A 6 15.66 -36.01 -3.73
C CYS A 6 16.39 -35.01 -2.83
N LYS A 7 17.69 -34.84 -3.09
CA LYS A 7 18.45 -33.64 -2.72
C LYS A 7 18.46 -32.75 -3.95
N SER A 8 18.18 -31.47 -3.78
CA SER A 8 18.65 -30.43 -4.70
C SER A 8 18.92 -29.18 -3.89
N ASP A 9 20.21 -28.93 -3.68
CA ASP A 9 20.74 -27.65 -3.28
C ASP A 9 20.40 -26.64 -4.39
N ILE A 10 19.60 -25.61 -4.09
CA ILE A 10 19.36 -24.48 -4.99
C ILE A 10 20.08 -23.28 -4.39
N THR A 11 21.21 -22.94 -5.00
CA THR A 11 21.89 -21.66 -4.84
C THR A 11 21.25 -20.68 -5.81
N PHE A 12 20.68 -19.58 -5.30
CA PHE A 12 20.18 -18.49 -6.14
C PHE A 12 21.37 -17.65 -6.64
N PRO A 13 21.50 -17.37 -7.95
CA PRO A 13 22.52 -16.46 -8.45
C PRO A 13 22.07 -15.00 -8.34
N ASN A 14 23.05 -14.12 -8.09
CA ASN A 14 22.97 -12.66 -8.09
C ASN A 14 21.90 -12.09 -9.05
N LEU A 15 20.93 -11.37 -8.48
CA LEU A 15 19.98 -10.56 -9.22
C LEU A 15 20.72 -9.37 -9.85
N ILE A 16 20.80 -9.38 -11.18
CA ILE A 16 21.27 -8.28 -12.00
C ILE A 16 20.17 -7.19 -11.98
N PRO A 17 20.50 -5.90 -11.77
CA PRO A 17 19.51 -4.85 -11.77
C PRO A 17 18.93 -4.67 -13.19
N VAL A 18 17.64 -4.96 -13.35
CA VAL A 18 16.90 -4.60 -14.56
C VAL A 18 16.56 -3.11 -14.47
N ASN A 19 17.27 -2.31 -15.25
CA ASN A 19 16.96 -0.90 -15.47
C ASN A 19 15.66 -0.80 -16.30
N MET A 20 14.51 -0.69 -15.63
CA MET A 20 13.26 -0.26 -16.27
C MET A 20 13.08 1.25 -16.07
N ARG A 21 13.29 2.00 -17.16
CA ARG A 21 12.89 3.41 -17.30
C ARG A 21 11.37 3.51 -17.18
N TRP A 22 10.90 4.47 -16.39
CA TRP A 22 9.51 4.89 -16.37
C TRP A 22 9.34 6.06 -17.35
N GLU A 23 8.67 5.82 -18.47
CA GLU A 23 7.92 6.86 -19.17
C GLU A 23 6.45 6.62 -18.84
N LEU A 24 5.81 7.62 -18.23
CA LEU A 24 4.36 7.70 -18.04
C LEU A 24 3.70 8.00 -19.40
N PRO A 25 2.66 7.27 -19.83
CA PRO A 25 1.68 7.81 -20.74
C PRO A 25 0.42 8.23 -19.97
N ALA A 26 -0.05 9.41 -20.35
CA ALA A 26 -1.23 10.10 -19.84
C ALA A 26 -2.55 9.30 -19.95
N ALA A 27 -3.40 9.53 -18.94
CA ALA A 27 -4.87 9.59 -18.95
C ALA A 27 -5.69 8.40 -19.50
N ILE A 28 -6.60 7.89 -18.67
CA ILE A 28 -8.04 8.26 -18.67
C ILE A 28 -8.67 7.64 -17.41
N LEU A 29 -9.14 8.53 -16.51
CA LEU A 29 -10.00 8.20 -15.37
C LEU A 29 -11.41 7.83 -15.87
N LEU A 30 -11.94 6.70 -15.40
CA LEU A 30 -13.37 6.53 -15.16
C LEU A 30 -13.53 6.02 -13.73
N ALA A 31 -13.95 6.92 -12.84
CA ALA A 31 -14.34 6.61 -11.48
C ALA A 31 -15.63 5.77 -11.49
N LEU A 32 -15.66 4.69 -10.72
CA LEU A 32 -16.88 3.96 -10.36
C LEU A 32 -17.09 4.12 -8.84
N PRO A 33 -18.31 4.41 -8.36
CA PRO A 33 -18.58 4.53 -6.94
C PRO A 33 -18.87 3.14 -6.35
N PHE A 34 -18.23 2.78 -5.24
CA PHE A 34 -18.63 1.65 -4.41
C PHE A 34 -19.11 2.15 -3.05
N GLN A 35 -20.39 1.87 -2.75
CA GLN A 35 -21.04 2.11 -1.45
C GLN A 35 -20.63 1.02 -0.44
N GLN A 36 -20.43 1.42 0.81
CA GLN A 36 -20.45 0.52 1.98
C GLN A 36 -21.89 0.06 2.31
N ILE A 37 -22.03 -1.18 2.82
CA ILE A 37 -22.84 -1.61 3.99
C ILE A 37 -22.70 -3.15 4.14
N GLY A 38 -22.57 -3.62 5.39
CA GLY A 38 -22.23 -5.00 5.76
C GLY A 38 -23.38 -6.02 5.97
N VAL A 39 -22.93 -7.27 6.14
CA VAL A 39 -23.46 -8.44 6.88
C VAL A 39 -24.98 -8.74 6.87
N GLN A 40 -25.42 -9.82 6.19
CA GLN A 40 -25.90 -11.11 6.77
C GLN A 40 -26.41 -12.12 5.70
N ALA A 41 -25.77 -13.30 5.66
CA ALA A 41 -26.26 -14.67 5.40
C ALA A 41 -27.27 -15.06 4.27
N PHE A 42 -26.77 -15.96 3.40
CA PHE A 42 -27.31 -17.25 2.89
C PHE A 42 -28.21 -17.41 1.64
N LEU A 43 -27.72 -18.33 0.78
CA LEU A 43 -28.35 -19.26 -0.17
C LEU A 43 -28.90 -18.76 -1.54
N SER A 44 -28.14 -19.06 -2.59
CA SER A 44 -28.39 -20.15 -3.57
C SER A 44 -28.21 -19.75 -5.05
N ARG A 45 -27.82 -20.77 -5.82
CA ARG A 45 -27.35 -20.79 -7.22
C ARG A 45 -28.35 -20.21 -8.24
N GLY A 46 -27.81 -19.65 -9.33
CA GLY A 46 -28.41 -19.82 -10.67
C GLY A 46 -28.51 -18.57 -11.55
N HIS A 47 -27.55 -18.45 -12.48
CA HIS A 47 -27.69 -17.98 -13.87
C HIS A 47 -28.15 -16.55 -14.25
N HIS A 48 -27.41 -16.04 -15.24
CA HIS A 48 -27.70 -14.98 -16.23
C HIS A 48 -27.84 -13.52 -15.76
N ILE A 49 -26.81 -12.71 -16.08
CA ILE A 49 -26.92 -11.25 -16.15
C ILE A 49 -26.93 -10.84 -17.62
N VAL A 50 -28.07 -10.30 -18.05
CA VAL A 50 -28.24 -9.42 -19.23
C VAL A 50 -28.21 -7.98 -18.69
N PRO A 51 -27.57 -7.02 -19.37
CA PRO A 51 -27.28 -5.70 -18.80
C PRO A 51 -28.54 -4.81 -18.76
N ILE A 52 -28.82 -4.24 -17.59
CA ILE A 52 -29.78 -3.13 -17.44
C ILE A 52 -28.97 -1.83 -17.38
N LEU A 53 -28.59 -1.33 -18.54
CA LEU A 53 -28.25 0.08 -18.75
C LEU A 53 -29.54 0.74 -19.26
N ASN A 54 -30.22 1.49 -18.39
CA ASN A 54 -31.05 2.67 -18.67
C ASN A 54 -32.06 2.90 -17.54
N SER A 55 -31.64 3.64 -16.50
CA SER A 55 -32.44 4.69 -15.86
C SER A 55 -31.80 5.09 -14.52
N ILE A 56 -30.81 5.98 -14.53
CA ILE A 56 -30.56 6.83 -13.35
C ILE A 56 -30.43 8.25 -13.86
N GLN A 57 -31.46 9.03 -13.54
CA GLN A 57 -31.52 10.47 -13.72
C GLN A 57 -30.39 11.13 -12.93
N ASN A 58 -29.79 12.14 -13.54
CA ASN A 58 -28.91 13.11 -12.90
C ASN A 58 -29.44 13.54 -11.52
N GLN A 59 -28.78 13.10 -10.46
CA GLN A 59 -28.72 13.83 -9.19
C GLN A 59 -27.26 14.28 -8.98
N PRO A 60 -27.03 15.47 -8.41
CA PRO A 60 -25.72 16.08 -8.36
C PRO A 60 -24.81 15.33 -7.37
N LEU A 61 -23.57 15.04 -7.78
CA LEU A 61 -22.48 14.46 -6.98
C LEU A 61 -22.12 15.27 -5.71
N GLN A 62 -22.75 16.42 -5.50
CA GLN A 62 -22.36 17.40 -4.49
C GLN A 62 -22.76 16.99 -3.07
N SER A 63 -23.81 16.18 -2.88
CA SER A 63 -24.28 15.82 -1.54
C SER A 63 -23.45 14.74 -0.84
N ALA A 64 -22.57 14.02 -1.55
CA ALA A 64 -21.73 12.97 -0.95
C ALA A 64 -20.38 13.51 -0.46
N VAL A 65 -19.99 14.71 -0.89
CA VAL A 65 -18.73 15.38 -0.55
C VAL A 65 -18.80 16.04 0.83
N ASP A 66 -19.98 16.55 1.21
CA ASP A 66 -20.19 17.25 2.47
C ASP A 66 -20.07 16.34 3.72
N ASP A 67 -20.11 15.01 3.52
CA ASP A 67 -20.05 14.03 4.61
C ASP A 67 -18.62 13.62 5.01
N ILE A 68 -17.59 14.03 4.27
CA ILE A 68 -16.18 13.74 4.59
C ILE A 68 -15.60 14.91 5.41
N GLU A 69 -15.27 14.65 6.67
CA GLU A 69 -14.61 15.64 7.51
C GLU A 69 -13.20 15.97 6.97
N PRO A 70 -12.81 17.26 6.93
CA PRO A 70 -11.46 17.64 6.56
C PRO A 70 -10.42 17.00 7.48
N TYR A 71 -9.33 16.51 6.89
CA TYR A 71 -8.21 16.02 7.66
C TYR A 71 -7.55 17.14 8.46
N VAL A 72 -7.33 16.87 9.74
CA VAL A 72 -6.62 17.75 10.67
C VAL A 72 -5.54 16.94 11.38
N GLY A 73 -4.29 17.08 10.90
CA GLY A 73 -3.12 16.46 11.48
C GLY A 73 -2.19 17.47 12.20
N PRO A 74 -1.06 17.01 12.75
CA PRO A 74 0.00 17.87 13.27
C PRO A 74 0.51 18.85 12.21
N VAL A 75 0.49 20.15 12.50
CA VAL A 75 0.82 21.20 11.53
C VAL A 75 2.30 21.57 11.60
N GLY A 76 3.00 21.43 10.47
CA GLY A 76 4.38 21.89 10.28
C GLY A 76 4.47 23.24 9.59
N SER A 77 5.65 23.87 9.65
CA SER A 77 5.96 25.07 8.87
C SER A 77 6.63 24.69 7.56
N MET A 78 6.30 25.38 6.46
CA MET A 78 6.97 25.17 5.16
C MET A 78 8.49 25.40 5.25
N GLY A 79 8.94 26.31 6.12
CA GLY A 79 10.37 26.59 6.33
C GLY A 79 11.15 25.47 7.03
N ASP A 80 10.45 24.51 7.65
CA ASP A 80 11.04 23.36 8.34
C ASP A 80 11.12 22.12 7.43
N MET A 81 10.55 22.19 6.23
CA MET A 81 10.54 21.08 5.28
C MET A 81 11.94 20.88 4.68
N GLU A 82 12.47 19.67 4.80
CA GLU A 82 13.80 19.30 4.31
C GLU A 82 13.81 19.02 2.80
N GLY A 83 12.65 18.66 2.24
CA GLY A 83 12.48 18.33 0.83
C GLY A 83 11.17 17.61 0.56
N GLY A 84 10.90 17.34 -0.72
CA GLY A 84 9.68 16.66 -1.15
C GLY A 84 9.48 16.68 -2.65
N ILE A 85 8.29 16.28 -3.08
CA ILE A 85 7.86 16.24 -4.48
C ILE A 85 6.46 16.83 -4.62
N VAL A 86 6.12 17.19 -5.85
CA VAL A 86 4.75 17.53 -6.24
C VAL A 86 4.14 16.32 -6.95
N VAL A 87 2.97 15.88 -6.47
CA VAL A 87 2.11 14.92 -7.16
C VAL A 87 1.05 15.72 -7.90
N GLY A 88 1.41 16.21 -9.09
CA GLY A 88 0.59 17.17 -9.84
C GLY A 88 -0.82 16.64 -10.17
N GLU A 89 -0.95 15.34 -10.44
CA GLU A 89 -2.25 14.70 -10.70
C GLU A 89 -3.22 14.78 -9.51
N LEU A 90 -2.68 14.92 -8.30
CA LEU A 90 -3.45 15.08 -7.07
C LEU A 90 -3.45 16.52 -6.57
N ALA A 91 -2.74 17.44 -7.22
CA ALA A 91 -2.46 18.79 -6.69
C ALA A 91 -1.91 18.79 -5.26
N LEU A 92 -1.02 17.85 -4.92
CA LEU A 92 -0.45 17.71 -3.59
C LEU A 92 1.07 17.90 -3.58
N GLN A 93 1.57 18.53 -2.53
CA GLN A 93 2.96 18.41 -2.13
C GLN A 93 3.12 17.28 -1.12
N VAL A 94 4.10 16.42 -1.35
CA VAL A 94 4.51 15.36 -0.42
C VAL A 94 5.88 15.73 0.12
N LEU A 95 5.93 16.10 1.39
CA LEU A 95 7.06 16.77 2.02
C LEU A 95 7.58 15.93 3.19
N VAL A 96 8.83 16.18 3.59
CA VAL A 96 9.48 15.52 4.72
C VAL A 96 10.12 16.57 5.62
N ALA A 97 9.93 16.41 6.91
CA ALA A 97 10.52 17.24 7.96
C ALA A 97 10.74 16.39 9.22
N PRO A 98 11.38 16.90 10.28
CA PRO A 98 11.33 16.27 11.59
C PRO A 98 9.89 15.99 12.01
N SER A 99 9.61 14.77 12.47
CA SER A 99 8.26 14.39 12.92
C SER A 99 7.85 15.18 14.16
N LEU A 100 6.57 15.52 14.25
CA LEU A 100 6.00 16.26 15.38
C LEU A 100 5.50 15.34 16.47
N VAL A 101 5.36 14.04 16.20
CA VAL A 101 4.81 13.04 17.13
C VAL A 101 5.81 11.96 17.54
N ALA A 102 6.81 11.67 16.72
CA ALA A 102 7.77 10.60 16.96
C ALA A 102 9.22 11.06 16.73
N PRO A 103 10.23 10.38 17.31
CA PRO A 103 11.62 10.61 16.95
C PRO A 103 11.86 10.34 15.46
N GLY A 104 12.66 11.19 14.81
CA GLY A 104 13.04 11.02 13.40
C GLY A 104 12.28 11.96 12.47
N LYS A 105 11.95 11.48 11.27
CA LYS A 105 11.30 12.25 10.20
C LYS A 105 9.86 11.84 10.04
N GLY A 106 9.00 12.78 9.66
CA GLY A 106 7.59 12.58 9.33
C GLY A 106 7.32 12.86 7.85
N LEU A 107 6.22 12.30 7.35
CA LEU A 107 5.67 12.59 6.02
C LEU A 107 4.57 13.65 6.16
N PHE A 108 4.64 14.71 5.37
CA PHE A 108 3.70 15.83 5.41
C PHE A 108 3.01 16.00 4.06
N LEU A 109 1.71 16.33 4.08
CA LEU A 109 0.92 16.65 2.89
C LEU A 109 0.36 18.07 3.00
N CYS A 110 0.34 18.79 1.88
CA CYS A 110 -0.46 20.00 1.70
C CYS A 110 -0.86 20.16 0.24
N ILE A 111 -1.87 21.00 0.00
CA ILE A 111 -2.27 21.37 -1.35
C ILE A 111 -1.10 22.10 -2.03
N TYR A 112 -0.81 21.71 -3.27
CA TYR A 112 0.13 22.43 -4.13
C TYR A 112 -0.54 23.72 -4.60
N ASP A 113 0.03 24.85 -4.21
CA ASP A 113 -0.44 26.16 -4.57
C ASP A 113 0.63 26.84 -5.42
N ASP A 114 0.39 26.93 -6.72
CA ASP A 114 1.31 27.47 -7.72
C ASP A 114 1.21 29.01 -7.78
N ILE A 115 1.35 29.67 -6.63
CA ILE A 115 1.19 31.14 -6.55
C ILE A 115 2.40 31.89 -7.11
N ASP A 116 3.53 31.21 -7.32
CA ASP A 116 4.79 31.82 -7.75
C ASP A 116 5.19 31.38 -9.17
N ASP A 117 4.46 31.82 -10.20
CA ASP A 117 5.03 31.86 -11.56
C ASP A 117 4.80 33.24 -12.22
N ASP A 118 5.68 34.17 -11.85
CA ASP A 118 6.03 35.34 -12.64
C ASP A 118 6.72 34.90 -13.96
N GLY A 119 5.92 34.34 -14.88
CA GLY A 119 6.22 34.31 -16.31
C GLY A 119 6.88 33.07 -16.87
N GLY A 120 6.08 32.10 -17.31
CA GLY A 120 6.44 31.28 -18.47
C GLY A 120 5.60 30.02 -18.68
N ASP A 121 4.60 30.08 -19.56
CA ASP A 121 4.01 28.99 -20.36
C ASP A 121 3.83 27.58 -19.72
N ALA A 122 3.75 27.45 -18.40
CA ALA A 122 3.27 26.26 -17.73
C ALA A 122 1.73 26.35 -17.64
N GLU A 123 1.04 25.24 -17.93
CA GLU A 123 -0.42 25.17 -17.80
C GLU A 123 -0.81 25.52 -16.36
N GLU A 124 -1.37 26.72 -16.18
CA GLU A 124 -1.79 27.31 -14.91
C GLU A 124 -2.84 26.38 -14.25
N ILE A 125 -2.40 25.52 -13.34
CA ILE A 125 -3.30 24.76 -12.48
C ILE A 125 -3.83 25.78 -11.47
N GLY A 126 -4.99 26.38 -11.78
CA GLY A 126 -5.59 27.42 -10.93
C GLY A 126 -5.67 26.98 -9.47
N ALA A 127 -5.54 27.95 -8.55
CA ALA A 127 -5.47 27.73 -7.11
C ALA A 127 -6.51 26.71 -6.62
N VAL A 128 -6.03 25.60 -6.08
CA VAL A 128 -6.87 24.51 -5.57
C VAL A 128 -7.13 24.76 -4.09
N GLU A 129 -8.39 25.02 -3.74
CA GLU A 129 -8.79 25.27 -2.34
C GLU A 129 -9.12 23.96 -1.58
N GLU A 130 -9.48 22.91 -2.32
CA GLU A 130 -10.00 21.67 -1.76
C GLU A 130 -9.64 20.47 -2.65
N ILE A 131 -9.24 19.38 -2.00
CA ILE A 131 -8.91 18.11 -2.66
C ILE A 131 -9.59 16.98 -1.92
N ILE A 132 -10.25 16.09 -2.68
CA ILE A 132 -10.78 14.84 -2.16
C ILE A 132 -9.98 13.71 -2.77
N ILE A 133 -9.32 12.95 -1.91
CA ILE A 133 -8.50 11.81 -2.30
C ILE A 133 -9.27 10.54 -1.95
N PRO A 134 -9.72 9.76 -2.94
CA PRO A 134 -10.42 8.50 -2.67
C PRO A 134 -9.54 7.50 -1.92
N GLN A 135 -10.15 6.59 -1.17
CA GLN A 135 -9.50 5.42 -0.59
C GLN A 135 -8.72 4.62 -1.64
N GLY A 136 -7.54 4.13 -1.28
CA GLY A 136 -6.69 3.32 -2.15
C GLY A 136 -5.87 4.14 -3.16
N THR A 137 -5.96 5.46 -3.12
CA THR A 137 -5.16 6.32 -4.01
C THR A 137 -3.68 6.25 -3.60
N PRO A 138 -2.76 5.91 -4.51
CA PRO A 138 -1.33 5.91 -4.22
C PRO A 138 -0.82 7.34 -4.03
N ILE A 139 -0.11 7.57 -2.93
CA ILE A 139 0.52 8.86 -2.63
C ILE A 139 1.99 8.83 -3.02
N CYS A 140 2.72 7.81 -2.57
CA CYS A 140 4.14 7.60 -2.89
C CYS A 140 4.55 6.14 -2.66
N GLY A 141 5.72 5.76 -3.17
CA GLY A 141 6.35 4.49 -2.81
C GLY A 141 6.93 4.54 -1.41
N TYR A 142 6.95 3.39 -0.72
CA TYR A 142 7.52 3.28 0.62
C TYR A 142 9.03 3.50 0.58
N ALA A 143 9.74 2.62 -0.12
CA ALA A 143 11.11 2.73 -0.58
C ALA A 143 11.39 1.46 -1.37
N ARG A 144 12.29 1.51 -2.36
CA ARG A 144 12.84 0.26 -2.91
C ARG A 144 13.76 -0.37 -1.88
N GLY A 145 14.07 -1.65 -2.06
CA GLY A 145 14.78 -2.42 -1.05
C GLY A 145 14.98 -3.85 -1.47
N TYR A 146 15.28 -4.69 -0.49
CA TYR A 146 15.56 -6.11 -0.67
C TYR A 146 14.92 -6.93 0.45
N PHE A 147 14.77 -8.23 0.21
CA PHE A 147 14.28 -9.16 1.22
C PHE A 147 15.45 -9.80 1.97
N ALA A 148 15.32 -9.88 3.28
CA ALA A 148 16.23 -10.59 4.17
C ALA A 148 15.46 -11.61 5.02
N ASP A 149 16.19 -12.61 5.52
CA ASP A 149 15.63 -13.65 6.41
C ASP A 149 15.64 -13.19 7.88
N GLU A 150 16.41 -12.15 8.23
CA GLU A 150 16.46 -11.50 9.53
C GLU A 150 16.43 -9.98 9.33
N ALA A 151 15.91 -9.23 10.30
CA ALA A 151 16.01 -7.77 10.28
C ALA A 151 17.49 -7.38 10.51
N GLU A 152 18.04 -6.52 9.67
CA GLU A 152 19.38 -5.93 9.86
C GLU A 152 19.34 -4.74 10.84
N GLU A 153 20.51 -4.15 11.15
CA GLU A 153 20.66 -3.16 12.22
C GLU A 153 19.80 -1.88 12.09
N ASP A 154 19.24 -1.64 10.91
CA ASP A 154 18.39 -0.48 10.58
C ASP A 154 16.90 -0.85 10.37
N GLY A 155 16.41 -1.88 11.06
CA GLY A 155 15.07 -2.49 10.87
C GLY A 155 13.81 -1.70 11.27
N ASP A 156 13.91 -0.45 11.74
CA ASP A 156 12.77 0.37 12.27
C ASP A 156 11.63 0.59 11.26
N LYS A 157 11.93 0.43 9.97
CA LYS A 157 10.98 0.63 8.85
C LYS A 157 10.86 -0.61 7.97
N SER A 158 11.19 -1.76 8.52
CA SER A 158 11.12 -3.02 7.80
C SER A 158 9.68 -3.53 7.70
N VAL A 159 9.32 -4.17 6.58
CA VAL A 159 7.94 -4.58 6.29
C VAL A 159 7.87 -6.09 6.13
N GLY A 160 7.08 -6.74 6.99
CA GLY A 160 6.82 -8.18 6.88
C GLY A 160 6.02 -8.51 5.62
N PHE A 161 6.39 -9.60 4.94
CA PHE A 161 5.59 -10.19 3.87
C PHE A 161 5.04 -11.54 4.31
N LEU A 162 3.86 -11.51 4.91
CA LEU A 162 3.14 -12.71 5.34
C LEU A 162 1.65 -12.42 5.43
N PHE A 163 0.84 -13.23 4.76
CA PHE A 163 -0.60 -13.21 4.86
C PHE A 163 -1.06 -14.39 5.73
N ALA A 164 -1.15 -14.13 7.03
CA ALA A 164 -1.57 -15.11 8.02
C ALA A 164 -3.05 -14.91 8.35
N GLY A 165 -3.92 -15.71 7.72
CA GLY A 165 -5.34 -15.73 8.04
C GLY A 165 -6.16 -16.47 6.99
N GLU A 166 -7.19 -17.19 7.43
CA GLU A 166 -8.13 -17.82 6.51
C GLU A 166 -8.97 -16.72 5.82
N ASN A 167 -9.20 -16.86 4.51
CA ASN A 167 -10.02 -15.94 3.71
C ASN A 167 -9.54 -14.49 3.65
N VAL A 168 -8.26 -14.21 3.93
CA VAL A 168 -7.73 -12.83 3.83
C VAL A 168 -7.51 -12.38 2.38
N ALA A 169 -7.46 -13.31 1.42
CA ALA A 169 -7.17 -13.01 0.02
C ALA A 169 -8.19 -12.07 -0.64
N ASP A 170 -9.48 -12.20 -0.28
CA ASP A 170 -10.56 -11.38 -0.85
C ASP A 170 -10.63 -9.95 -0.28
N VAL A 171 -9.95 -9.70 0.84
CA VAL A 171 -9.94 -8.39 1.53
C VAL A 171 -8.57 -7.72 1.53
N THR A 172 -7.51 -8.46 1.21
CA THR A 172 -6.15 -7.92 1.14
C THR A 172 -5.97 -7.18 -0.18
N ALA A 173 -5.83 -5.87 -0.11
CA ALA A 173 -5.50 -5.05 -1.28
C ALA A 173 -4.03 -5.26 -1.70
N VAL A 174 -3.79 -5.32 -3.00
CA VAL A 174 -2.46 -5.41 -3.63
C VAL A 174 -2.42 -4.60 -4.92
N PHE A 175 -1.24 -4.11 -5.29
CA PHE A 175 -1.01 -3.61 -6.65
C PHE A 175 -0.51 -4.74 -7.53
N TYR A 176 -1.29 -5.12 -8.53
CA TYR A 176 -0.87 -6.05 -9.57
C TYR A 176 -1.16 -5.44 -10.95
N ASN A 177 -0.19 -5.53 -11.87
CA ASN A 177 -0.29 -4.95 -13.21
C ASN A 177 -0.76 -3.47 -13.24
N LYS A 178 -0.20 -2.64 -12.34
CA LYS A 178 -0.54 -1.20 -12.18
C LYS A 178 -1.97 -0.92 -11.72
N GLN A 179 -2.71 -1.92 -11.25
CA GLN A 179 -4.06 -1.76 -10.72
C GLN A 179 -4.11 -2.18 -9.25
N LEU A 180 -4.85 -1.41 -8.45
CA LEU A 180 -5.21 -1.81 -7.10
C LEU A 180 -6.36 -2.81 -7.19
N MET A 181 -6.18 -4.01 -6.65
CA MET A 181 -7.18 -5.07 -6.64
C MET A 181 -7.02 -5.95 -5.40
N THR A 182 -7.91 -6.92 -5.22
CA THR A 182 -7.74 -7.92 -4.16
C THR A 182 -6.63 -8.90 -4.50
N LEU A 183 -5.98 -9.48 -3.49
CA LEU A 183 -5.00 -10.55 -3.68
C LEU A 183 -5.63 -11.76 -4.41
N SER A 184 -6.91 -12.04 -4.12
CA SER A 184 -7.70 -13.06 -4.80
C SER A 184 -7.77 -12.83 -6.32
N ASP A 185 -8.12 -11.61 -6.76
CA ASP A 185 -8.21 -11.24 -8.18
C ASP A 185 -6.86 -11.35 -8.89
N ALA A 186 -5.78 -10.90 -8.23
CA ALA A 186 -4.42 -10.99 -8.76
C ALA A 186 -4.00 -12.46 -8.96
N LEU A 187 -4.24 -13.32 -7.97
CA LEU A 187 -3.91 -14.75 -8.04
C LEU A 187 -4.77 -15.47 -9.08
N TRP A 188 -6.05 -15.13 -9.17
CA TRP A 188 -6.95 -15.71 -10.17
C TRP A 188 -6.48 -15.37 -11.58
N THR A 189 -6.09 -14.12 -11.83
CA THR A 189 -5.56 -13.65 -13.12
C THR A 189 -4.34 -14.49 -13.54
N VAL A 190 -3.36 -14.63 -12.64
CA VAL A 190 -2.13 -15.39 -12.94
C VAL A 190 -2.43 -16.88 -13.12
N TYR A 191 -3.37 -17.43 -12.36
CA TYR A 191 -3.79 -18.83 -12.49
C TYR A 191 -4.43 -19.12 -13.86
N GLN A 192 -5.29 -18.24 -14.37
CA GLN A 192 -5.89 -18.41 -15.69
C GLN A 192 -4.84 -18.35 -16.80
N GLU A 193 -3.92 -17.37 -16.74
CA GLU A 193 -2.81 -17.28 -17.70
C GLU A 193 -1.96 -18.55 -17.72
N ARG A 194 -1.60 -19.10 -16.55
CA ARG A 194 -0.85 -20.35 -16.47
C ARG A 194 -1.65 -21.55 -17.01
N GLY A 195 -2.96 -21.56 -16.80
CA GLY A 195 -3.86 -22.58 -17.34
C GLY A 195 -3.85 -22.62 -18.87
N GLU A 196 -3.81 -21.46 -19.52
CA GLU A 196 -3.64 -21.34 -20.98
C GLU A 196 -2.28 -21.86 -21.45
N GLU A 197 -1.25 -21.72 -20.61
CA GLU A 197 0.11 -22.27 -20.81
C GLU A 197 0.20 -23.77 -20.47
N GLY A 198 -0.89 -24.40 -20.01
CA GLY A 198 -0.97 -25.82 -19.65
C GLY A 198 -0.48 -26.16 -18.23
N ASN A 199 -0.32 -25.16 -17.36
CA ASN A 199 0.08 -25.32 -15.97
C ASN A 199 -1.06 -24.93 -15.02
N THR A 200 -1.66 -25.92 -14.36
CA THR A 200 -2.72 -25.70 -13.35
C THR A 200 -2.22 -25.90 -11.92
N ASP A 201 -0.90 -25.93 -11.71
CA ASP A 201 -0.31 -26.10 -10.38
C ASP A 201 -0.38 -24.80 -9.58
N THR A 202 -1.00 -24.88 -8.40
CA THR A 202 -1.16 -23.76 -7.46
C THR A 202 -0.12 -23.76 -6.34
N SER A 203 0.69 -24.82 -6.21
CA SER A 203 1.64 -24.99 -5.10
C SER A 203 2.75 -23.93 -5.05
N ASN A 204 3.03 -23.28 -6.19
CA ASN A 204 4.02 -22.20 -6.31
C ASN A 204 3.41 -20.96 -6.97
N LEU A 205 2.15 -20.64 -6.65
CA LEU A 205 1.47 -19.49 -7.25
C LEU A 205 1.82 -18.17 -6.56
N LEU A 206 1.96 -18.17 -5.24
CA LEU A 206 2.32 -17.00 -4.45
C LEU A 206 3.58 -17.30 -3.63
N PHE A 207 4.53 -16.38 -3.65
CA PHE A 207 5.76 -16.50 -2.88
C PHE A 207 5.50 -16.71 -1.39
N GLY A 208 6.09 -17.74 -0.79
CA GLY A 208 5.98 -18.03 0.64
C GLY A 208 4.59 -18.50 1.12
N HIS A 209 3.68 -18.84 0.21
CA HIS A 209 2.32 -19.25 0.56
C HIS A 209 1.86 -20.46 -0.27
N CYS A 210 1.16 -21.37 0.39
CA CYS A 210 0.36 -22.40 -0.25
C CYS A 210 -0.95 -21.78 -0.73
N VAL A 211 -1.22 -21.87 -2.04
CA VAL A 211 -2.45 -21.35 -2.64
C VAL A 211 -3.33 -22.49 -3.10
N GLN A 212 -4.62 -22.41 -2.80
CA GLN A 212 -5.66 -23.28 -3.33
C GLN A 212 -6.69 -22.43 -4.06
N ILE A 213 -6.97 -22.79 -5.31
CA ILE A 213 -7.93 -22.08 -6.16
C ILE A 213 -9.03 -23.05 -6.55
N SER A 214 -10.28 -22.65 -6.29
CA SER A 214 -11.47 -23.43 -6.61
C SER A 214 -12.55 -22.52 -7.17
N ASN A 215 -13.23 -22.98 -8.22
CA ASN A 215 -14.38 -22.28 -8.79
C ASN A 215 -15.56 -22.17 -7.80
N GLU A 216 -15.61 -23.03 -6.78
CA GLU A 216 -16.71 -23.05 -5.80
C GLU A 216 -16.41 -22.25 -4.53
N THR A 217 -15.15 -22.25 -4.09
CA THR A 217 -14.74 -21.69 -2.79
C THR A 217 -13.80 -20.49 -2.92
N GLY A 218 -13.46 -20.07 -4.13
CA GLY A 218 -12.56 -18.93 -4.37
C GLY A 218 -11.08 -19.26 -4.13
N VAL A 219 -10.33 -18.26 -3.71
CA VAL A 219 -8.88 -18.35 -3.43
C VAL A 219 -8.67 -18.48 -1.92
N SER A 220 -8.02 -19.57 -1.52
CA SER A 220 -7.53 -19.76 -0.16
C SER A 220 -6.01 -19.70 -0.14
N ILE A 221 -5.47 -18.97 0.83
CA ILE A 221 -4.03 -18.86 1.05
C ILE A 221 -3.69 -19.29 2.47
N GLN A 222 -2.56 -19.97 2.60
CA GLN A 222 -1.97 -20.32 3.87
C GLN A 222 -0.47 -20.05 3.79
N ALA A 223 0.09 -19.45 4.85
CA ALA A 223 1.55 -19.34 4.97
C ALA A 223 2.19 -20.72 4.82
N ASP A 224 3.25 -20.81 4.01
CA ASP A 224 4.04 -22.04 3.92
C ASP A 224 4.81 -22.21 5.24
N THR A 225 4.58 -23.31 5.95
CA THR A 225 5.20 -23.56 7.26
C THR A 225 6.71 -23.78 7.18
N ASP A 226 7.22 -24.18 6.02
CA ASP A 226 8.65 -24.35 5.78
C ASP A 226 9.31 -23.03 5.36
N PHE A 227 8.51 -22.01 5.02
CA PHE A 227 8.99 -20.69 4.64
C PHE A 227 9.25 -19.85 5.90
N MET A 228 10.50 -19.41 6.08
CA MET A 228 10.82 -18.41 7.09
C MET A 228 10.22 -17.08 6.64
N SER A 229 9.46 -16.41 7.52
CA SER A 229 8.88 -15.09 7.25
C SER A 229 9.98 -14.13 6.81
N ARG A 230 9.92 -13.67 5.56
CA ARG A 230 10.87 -12.70 5.04
C ARG A 230 10.43 -11.28 5.36
N ILE A 231 11.42 -10.46 5.65
CA ILE A 231 11.24 -9.06 5.94
C ILE A 231 11.83 -8.28 4.79
N PHE A 232 11.09 -7.30 4.31
CA PHE A 232 11.58 -6.34 3.34
C PHE A 232 12.27 -5.20 4.05
N ILE A 233 13.53 -4.98 3.70
CA ILE A 233 14.36 -3.91 4.23
C ILE A 233 14.40 -2.81 3.17
N PRO A 234 13.85 -1.62 3.46
CA PRO A 234 13.97 -0.49 2.55
C PRO A 234 15.43 -0.02 2.47
N ASP A 235 15.89 0.30 1.27
CA ASP A 235 17.22 0.83 0.97
C ASP A 235 17.05 2.19 0.28
N VAL A 236 17.15 3.26 1.07
CA VAL A 236 17.05 4.64 0.57
C VAL A 236 18.46 5.18 0.35
N LYS A 237 18.84 5.25 -0.92
CA LYS A 237 20.07 5.93 -1.33
C LYS A 237 19.90 7.44 -1.19
N GLU A 238 20.99 8.15 -0.89
CA GLU A 238 20.95 9.61 -0.70
C GLU A 238 20.42 10.33 -1.96
N GLU A 239 20.76 9.85 -3.16
CA GLU A 239 20.24 10.39 -4.42
C GLU A 239 18.71 10.20 -4.60
N ASP A 240 18.13 9.20 -3.95
CA ASP A 240 16.72 8.83 -4.08
C ASP A 240 15.90 9.29 -2.87
N LYS A 241 16.48 10.02 -1.92
CA LYS A 241 15.87 10.37 -0.63
C LYS A 241 14.52 11.06 -0.73
N PHE A 242 14.34 11.91 -1.74
CA PHE A 242 13.11 12.66 -2.01
C PHE A 242 12.53 12.30 -3.38
N SER A 243 12.37 11.00 -3.63
CA SER A 243 11.78 10.50 -4.88
C SER A 243 10.32 10.10 -4.68
N PRO A 244 9.50 10.06 -5.74
CA PRO A 244 8.16 9.46 -5.69
C PRO A 244 8.12 8.02 -5.18
N THR A 245 9.26 7.32 -5.16
CA THR A 245 9.34 5.92 -4.75
C THR A 245 9.84 5.69 -3.33
N SER A 246 10.18 6.73 -2.57
CA SER A 246 10.91 6.60 -1.29
C SER A 246 10.39 7.44 -0.14
N LEU A 247 9.52 8.42 -0.39
CA LEU A 247 9.04 9.31 0.68
C LEU A 247 8.18 8.58 1.71
N GLY A 248 7.52 7.49 1.31
CA GLY A 248 6.58 6.77 2.17
C GLY A 248 7.20 6.14 3.41
N ILE A 249 8.52 5.87 3.39
CA ILE A 249 9.26 5.35 4.55
C ILE A 249 9.21 6.28 5.76
N TYR A 250 9.00 7.59 5.53
CA TYR A 250 8.97 8.60 6.58
C TYR A 250 7.58 8.78 7.20
N ALA A 251 6.55 8.08 6.72
CA ALA A 251 5.25 8.10 7.38
C ALA A 251 5.32 7.30 8.70
N ASN A 252 5.08 7.99 9.82
CA ASN A 252 5.08 7.41 11.15
C ASN A 252 3.68 6.96 11.57
N ASP A 253 3.62 6.22 12.67
CA ASP A 253 2.35 5.91 13.32
C ASP A 253 1.95 7.07 14.25
N LEU A 254 0.93 7.83 13.85
CA LEU A 254 0.42 8.96 14.63
C LEU A 254 -0.45 8.53 15.81
N ALA A 255 -0.67 7.22 15.98
CA ALA A 255 -1.37 6.66 17.14
C ALA A 255 -0.43 6.06 18.19
N PHE A 256 0.89 6.19 18.00
CA PHE A 256 1.85 5.76 18.99
C PHE A 256 1.70 6.58 20.28
N ASP A 257 1.29 5.88 21.34
CA ASP A 257 1.29 6.37 22.70
C ASP A 257 1.77 5.23 23.61
N PRO A 258 2.91 5.37 24.31
CA PRO A 258 3.45 4.31 25.14
C PRO A 258 2.56 3.92 26.33
N ASP A 259 1.61 4.78 26.72
CA ASP A 259 0.69 4.54 27.82
C ASP A 259 -0.65 3.94 27.35
N SER A 260 -0.88 3.85 26.04
CA SER A 260 -2.11 3.31 25.46
C SER A 260 -2.15 1.77 25.48
N ASN A 261 -3.31 1.21 25.79
CA ASN A 261 -3.57 -0.22 25.60
C ASN A 261 -3.95 -0.54 24.14
N GLU A 262 -4.15 -1.82 23.82
CA GLU A 262 -4.47 -2.28 22.46
C GLU A 262 -5.73 -1.62 21.87
N GLU A 263 -6.82 -1.57 22.64
CA GLU A 263 -8.08 -0.96 22.21
C GLU A 263 -7.91 0.54 21.94
N GLN A 264 -7.25 1.26 22.85
CA GLN A 264 -6.95 2.68 22.71
C GLN A 264 -6.06 2.97 21.50
N TYR A 265 -5.05 2.13 21.27
CA TYR A 265 -4.19 2.25 20.10
C TYR A 265 -5.00 2.14 18.81
N PHE A 266 -5.88 1.13 18.69
CA PHE A 266 -6.69 0.98 17.49
C PHE A 266 -7.66 2.15 17.29
N GLU A 267 -8.32 2.62 18.35
CA GLU A 267 -9.19 3.81 18.27
C GLU A 267 -8.42 5.07 17.81
N ASN A 268 -7.24 5.29 18.37
CA ASN A 268 -6.38 6.42 17.99
C ASN A 268 -5.87 6.26 16.55
N SER A 269 -5.54 5.04 16.13
CA SER A 269 -5.06 4.74 14.79
C SER A 269 -6.13 4.97 13.74
N GLU A 270 -7.38 4.56 13.99
CA GLU A 270 -8.48 4.85 13.07
C GLU A 270 -8.71 6.36 12.88
N ARG A 271 -8.44 7.17 13.91
CA ARG A 271 -8.62 8.63 13.84
C ARG A 271 -7.44 9.35 13.18
N ASN A 272 -6.22 8.93 13.49
CA ASN A 272 -5.01 9.71 13.17
C ASN A 272 -4.27 9.19 11.93
N ASN A 273 -4.33 7.88 11.65
CA ASN A 273 -3.59 7.27 10.55
C ASN A 273 -4.48 7.12 9.32
N ILE A 274 -4.23 7.98 8.33
CA ILE A 274 -4.98 8.00 7.07
C ILE A 274 -4.31 7.22 5.95
N LEU A 275 -3.12 6.67 6.19
CA LEU A 275 -2.32 5.91 5.23
C LEU A 275 -2.25 4.44 5.60
N GLN A 276 -2.04 3.61 4.59
CA GLN A 276 -1.75 2.19 4.74
C GLN A 276 -0.71 1.73 3.71
N LEU A 277 -0.03 0.62 4.02
CA LEU A 277 0.90 -0.02 3.10
C LEU A 277 0.18 -1.10 2.29
N VAL A 278 0.41 -1.06 0.98
CA VAL A 278 -0.09 -2.07 0.04
C VAL A 278 1.09 -2.67 -0.72
N TRP A 279 1.14 -3.99 -0.79
CA TRP A 279 2.19 -4.68 -1.53
C TRP A 279 1.99 -4.55 -3.03
N ARG A 280 3.05 -4.15 -3.74
CA ARG A 280 3.13 -4.32 -5.19
C ARG A 280 3.66 -5.71 -5.50
N LEU A 281 2.88 -6.45 -6.29
CA LEU A 281 3.19 -7.79 -6.74
C LEU A 281 3.51 -7.80 -8.24
N ALA A 282 4.31 -8.78 -8.67
CA ALA A 282 4.62 -9.05 -10.06
C ALA A 282 4.67 -10.56 -10.33
N LYS A 283 4.36 -10.97 -11.55
CA LYS A 283 4.59 -12.34 -12.02
C LYS A 283 6.08 -12.47 -12.37
N ASP A 284 6.79 -13.36 -11.69
CA ASP A 284 8.15 -13.73 -12.04
C ASP A 284 8.13 -14.54 -13.34
N GLU A 285 8.83 -14.06 -14.37
CA GLU A 285 8.78 -14.66 -15.72
C GLU A 285 9.37 -16.07 -15.77
N LYS A 286 10.26 -16.42 -14.83
CA LYS A 286 10.97 -17.71 -14.84
C LYS A 286 10.18 -18.82 -14.15
N THR A 287 9.61 -18.49 -13.01
CA THR A 287 8.87 -19.44 -12.15
C THR A 287 7.36 -19.34 -12.37
N GLY A 288 6.90 -18.26 -13.02
CA GLY A 288 5.49 -17.90 -13.18
C GLY A 288 4.85 -17.39 -11.88
N MET A 289 5.59 -17.33 -10.77
CA MET A 289 5.09 -17.06 -9.40
C MET A 289 4.76 -15.59 -9.20
N VAL A 290 3.73 -15.30 -8.41
CA VAL A 290 3.45 -13.96 -7.93
C VAL A 290 4.40 -13.66 -6.77
N VAL A 291 5.25 -12.66 -6.94
CA VAL A 291 6.26 -12.26 -5.96
C VAL A 291 6.04 -10.81 -5.52
N PRO A 292 6.27 -10.49 -4.24
CA PRO A 292 6.31 -9.10 -3.81
C PRO A 292 7.54 -8.39 -4.39
N THR A 293 7.35 -7.12 -4.73
CA THR A 293 8.41 -6.28 -5.31
C THR A 293 8.81 -5.18 -4.34
N TRP A 294 7.88 -4.30 -3.95
CA TRP A 294 8.05 -3.33 -2.87
C TRP A 294 6.68 -2.83 -2.37
N PRO A 295 6.59 -2.22 -1.18
CA PRO A 295 5.35 -1.61 -0.68
C PRO A 295 5.08 -0.21 -1.28
N VAL A 296 3.80 0.14 -1.37
CA VAL A 296 3.30 1.46 -1.79
C VAL A 296 2.44 2.04 -0.67
N VAL A 297 2.58 3.34 -0.42
CA VAL A 297 1.73 4.07 0.53
C VAL A 297 0.50 4.56 -0.20
N VAL A 298 -0.67 4.16 0.29
CA VAL A 298 -1.97 4.58 -0.23
C VAL A 298 -2.84 5.17 0.88
N THR A 299 -3.87 5.90 0.49
CA THR A 299 -4.92 6.34 1.41
C THR A 299 -5.73 5.14 1.93
N LYS A 300 -5.96 5.10 3.24
CA LYS A 300 -6.75 4.06 3.91
C LYS A 300 -8.26 4.31 3.80
N GLN A 301 -8.66 5.56 3.65
CA GLN A 301 -10.03 6.04 3.56
C GLN A 301 -10.13 7.21 2.59
N ASP A 302 -11.34 7.66 2.28
CA ASP A 302 -11.54 8.91 1.58
C ASP A 302 -11.07 10.06 2.47
N ILE A 303 -10.25 10.96 1.92
CA ILE A 303 -9.65 12.06 2.67
C ILE A 303 -9.98 13.38 1.98
N ARG A 304 -10.39 14.37 2.77
CA ARG A 304 -10.59 15.73 2.33
C ARG A 304 -9.48 16.63 2.86
N PHE A 305 -8.76 17.30 1.97
CA PHE A 305 -7.73 18.29 2.31
C PHE A 305 -8.22 19.69 1.95
N LEU A 306 -8.06 20.62 2.89
CA LEU A 306 -8.28 22.06 2.72
C LEU A 306 -7.02 22.88 3.04
N ASN A 307 -5.90 22.19 3.31
CA ASN A 307 -4.75 22.76 3.97
C ASN A 307 -3.67 23.13 2.96
N THR A 308 -3.36 24.42 2.87
CA THR A 308 -2.18 24.92 2.13
C THR A 308 -0.90 24.89 2.98
N VAL A 309 -1.02 24.54 4.27
CA VAL A 309 0.11 24.33 5.18
C VAL A 309 0.41 22.83 5.35
N PRO A 310 1.70 22.43 5.46
CA PRO A 310 2.07 21.03 5.63
C PRO A 310 1.46 20.42 6.90
N MET A 311 0.76 19.29 6.76
CA MET A 311 0.27 18.48 7.88
C MET A 311 0.89 17.10 7.85
N GLU A 312 1.41 16.65 9.00
CA GLU A 312 1.97 15.30 9.14
C GLU A 312 0.86 14.27 8.97
N VAL A 313 1.14 13.20 8.23
CA VAL A 313 0.21 12.11 7.94
C VAL A 313 0.76 10.77 8.40
N GLY A 314 -0.16 9.91 8.83
CA GLY A 314 0.17 8.71 9.58
C GLY A 314 -0.14 7.40 8.90
N LEU A 315 0.65 6.38 9.21
CA LEU A 315 0.44 5.00 8.78
C LEU A 315 0.42 4.06 9.99
N GLN A 316 -0.49 3.10 10.00
CA GLN A 316 -0.68 2.16 11.12
C GLN A 316 0.35 1.01 11.06
N TYR A 317 1.21 0.86 12.09
CA TYR A 317 2.18 -0.26 12.19
C TYR A 317 1.63 -1.51 12.90
N GLY A 318 0.57 -1.36 13.69
CA GLY A 318 -0.05 -2.41 14.50
C GLY A 318 0.43 -2.42 15.95
N PHE A 319 -0.46 -2.79 16.89
CA PHE A 319 -0.17 -2.73 18.33
C PHE A 319 1.01 -3.61 18.75
N ASN A 320 1.12 -4.82 18.17
CA ASN A 320 2.18 -5.76 18.51
C ASN A 320 3.59 -5.24 18.19
N TYR A 321 3.72 -4.39 17.15
CA TYR A 321 4.97 -3.72 16.84
C TYR A 321 5.39 -2.82 18.01
N TRP A 322 4.51 -1.91 18.44
CA TRP A 322 4.81 -0.97 19.52
C TRP A 322 5.01 -1.67 20.86
N ASN A 323 4.22 -2.70 21.16
CA ASN A 323 4.41 -3.50 22.36
C ASN A 323 5.80 -4.19 22.37
N ALA A 324 6.26 -4.73 21.24
CA ALA A 324 7.59 -5.32 21.13
C ALA A 324 8.69 -4.25 21.34
N VAL A 325 8.56 -3.08 20.70
CA VAL A 325 9.50 -1.95 20.85
C VAL A 325 9.62 -1.52 22.32
N LEU A 326 8.51 -1.42 23.05
CA LEU A 326 8.46 -1.00 24.45
C LEU A 326 9.01 -2.05 25.42
N THR A 327 8.70 -3.34 25.18
CA THR A 327 9.04 -4.43 26.11
C THR A 327 10.47 -4.93 25.92
N GLU A 328 10.96 -4.97 24.69
CA GLU A 328 12.24 -5.55 24.34
C GLU A 328 13.34 -4.50 24.11
N GLY A 329 12.93 -3.23 24.03
CA GLY A 329 13.76 -2.08 23.71
C GLY A 329 13.96 -1.93 22.20
N ALA A 330 13.93 -0.69 21.73
CA ALA A 330 14.19 -0.34 20.33
C ALA A 330 15.45 -1.02 19.78
N SER A 331 16.50 -1.20 20.60
CA SER A 331 17.77 -1.83 20.20
C SER A 331 17.74 -3.35 19.99
N LYS A 332 16.57 -3.99 19.86
CA LYS A 332 16.46 -5.38 19.35
C LYS A 332 15.75 -5.50 18.01
N TYR A 333 15.08 -4.42 17.58
CA TYR A 333 14.39 -4.29 16.30
C TYR A 333 14.97 -3.14 15.44
N ILE A 334 15.83 -2.31 16.04
CA ILE A 334 16.66 -1.26 15.43
C ILE A 334 18.14 -1.63 15.69
N LYS A 335 18.56 -2.86 15.38
CA LYS A 335 19.89 -3.27 15.83
C LYS A 335 20.56 -4.39 15.13
#